data_AF-A0A1X7JL56-F1
#
_entry.id   AF-A0A1X7JL56-F1
#
_cell.length_a   1.000
_cell.length_b   1.000
_cell.length_c   1.000
_cell.angle_alpha   90.00
_cell.angle_beta   90.00
_cell.angle_gamma   90.00
#
_symmetry.space_group_name_H-M   'P 1'
#
loop_
_entity.id
_entity.type
_entity.pdbx_description
1 polymer ?
#
loop_
_entity_poly.entity_id
_entity_poly.type
_entity_poly.pdbx_seq_one_letter_code
_entity_poly.pdbx_strand_id
1 'polypeptide(L)' 'MHFARLFMLASLVLLTACSTRPAPKPPQNTPECMNYHHMMTAPMLPDAVQRLKQKCEDSRRKLMN' A
#
# COMPACT_ATOMS: atom_id res chain seq x y z
N MET A 1 19.26 -17.78 -39.05
CA MET A 1 18.13 -18.22 -38.20
C MET A 1 18.36 -18.00 -36.69
N HIS A 2 19.59 -17.76 -36.20
CA HIS A 2 19.84 -17.46 -34.77
C HIS A 2 19.44 -16.05 -34.33
N PHE A 3 19.59 -15.04 -35.20
CA PHE A 3 19.20 -13.66 -34.89
C PHE A 3 17.69 -13.49 -34.62
N ALA A 4 16.83 -14.14 -35.40
CA ALA A 4 15.38 -14.13 -35.18
C ALA A 4 14.99 -14.76 -33.83
N ARG A 5 15.73 -15.79 -33.42
CA ARG A 5 15.50 -16.51 -32.15
C ARG A 5 15.92 -15.66 -30.95
N LEU A 6 17.01 -14.90 -31.06
CA LEU A 6 17.43 -13.91 -30.06
C LEU A 6 16.43 -12.76 -29.92
N PHE A 7 15.88 -12.28 -31.04
CA PHE A 7 14.92 -11.19 -31.05
C PHE A 7 13.58 -11.56 -30.37
N MET A 8 13.11 -12.78 -30.58
CA MET A 8 11.90 -13.33 -29.93
C MET A 8 12.08 -13.53 -28.42
N LEU A 9 13.29 -13.85 -27.95
CA LEU A 9 13.57 -13.99 -26.52
C LEU A 9 13.64 -12.61 -25.84
N ALA A 10 14.24 -11.62 -26.51
CA ALA A 10 14.34 -10.25 -25.99
C ALA A 10 12.97 -9.58 -25.82
N SER A 11 12.04 -9.80 -26.75
CA SER A 11 10.68 -9.23 -26.66
C SER A 11 9.88 -9.78 -25.48
N LEU A 12 10.07 -11.05 -25.10
CA LEU A 12 9.43 -11.62 -23.92
C LEU A 12 9.89 -10.96 -22.61
N VAL A 13 11.18 -10.62 -22.49
CA VAL A 13 11.75 -9.99 -21.28
C VAL A 13 11.28 -8.54 -21.14
N LEU A 14 11.10 -7.83 -22.26
CA LEU A 14 10.58 -6.46 -22.27
C LEU A 14 9.12 -6.39 -21.78
N LEU A 15 8.31 -7.42 -22.02
CA LEU A 15 6.91 -7.48 -21.59
C LEU A 15 6.76 -7.70 -20.07
N THR A 16 7.65 -8.47 -19.44
CA THR A 16 7.58 -8.73 -17.99
C THR A 16 8.06 -7.53 -17.15
N ALA A 17 8.94 -6.69 -17.69
CA ALA A 17 9.40 -5.48 -17.04
C ALA A 17 8.29 -4.44 -16.84
N CYS A 18 7.28 -4.39 -17.72
CA CYS A 18 6.18 -3.43 -17.63
C CYS A 18 5.14 -3.79 -16.54
N SER A 19 5.10 -5.06 -16.11
CA SER A 19 4.19 -5.54 -15.05
C SER A 19 4.74 -5.31 -13.63
N THR A 20 6.02 -4.96 -13.50
CA THR A 20 6.62 -4.63 -12.19
C THR A 20 6.34 -3.18 -11.82
N ARG A 21 5.07 -2.80 -11.77
CA ARG A 21 4.65 -1.60 -11.05
C ARG A 21 4.31 -2.07 -9.63
N PRO A 22 5.07 -1.67 -8.59
CA PRO A 22 4.61 -1.86 -7.23
C PRO A 22 3.22 -1.24 -7.16
N ALA A 23 2.19 -2.03 -6.83
CA ALA A 23 0.89 -1.48 -6.52
C ALA A 23 1.12 -0.32 -5.55
N PRO A 24 0.53 0.88 -5.78
CA PRO A 24 0.60 1.95 -4.81
C PRO A 24 0.13 1.33 -3.50
N LYS A 25 1.04 1.18 -2.53
CA LYS A 25 0.62 0.72 -1.21
C LYS A 25 -0.50 1.69 -0.83
N PRO A 26 -1.70 1.21 -0.50
CA PRO A 26 -2.75 2.11 -0.05
C PRO A 26 -2.12 2.99 1.05
N PRO A 27 -2.49 4.27 1.15
CA PRO A 27 -1.90 5.16 2.14
C PRO A 27 -2.23 4.65 3.54
N GLN A 28 -1.44 3.69 4.03
CA GLN A 28 -1.61 3.02 5.32
C GLN A 28 -1.18 3.96 6.46
N ASN A 29 -0.51 5.05 6.11
CA ASN A 29 0.23 5.90 7.03
C ASN A 29 -0.43 7.28 7.16
N THR A 30 -1.74 7.31 7.41
CA THR A 30 -2.33 8.57 7.88
C THR A 30 -1.79 8.85 9.29
N PRO A 31 -1.57 10.12 9.67
CA PRO A 31 -1.11 10.45 11.02
C PRO A 31 -2.09 9.94 12.08
N GLU A 32 -3.38 9.84 11.78
CA GLU A 32 -4.40 9.26 12.66
C GLU A 32 -4.25 7.75 12.83
N CYS A 33 -3.97 7.01 11.75
CA CYS A 33 -3.71 5.57 11.80
C CYS A 33 -2.39 5.26 12.52
N MET A 34 -1.35 6.07 12.29
CA MET A 34 -0.09 5.95 13.03
C MET A 34 -0.32 6.12 14.53
N ASN A 35 -1.06 7.16 14.93
CA ASN A 35 -1.38 7.38 16.33
C ASN A 35 -2.19 6.21 16.94
N TYR A 36 -3.17 5.67 16.21
CA TYR A 36 -3.90 4.48 16.65
C TYR A 36 -2.97 3.28 16.91
N HIS A 37 -2.03 3.01 16.01
CA HIS A 37 -1.06 1.91 16.16
C HIS A 37 -0.06 2.15 17.30
N HIS A 38 0.46 3.37 17.43
CA HIS A 38 1.38 3.75 18.50
C HIS A 38 0.73 3.65 19.88
N MET A 39 -0.56 3.96 19.97
CA MET A 39 -1.31 3.92 21.23
C MET A 39 -1.86 2.53 21.57
N MET A 40 -1.77 1.55 20.66
CA MET A 40 -2.24 0.18 20.89
C MET A 40 -1.44 -0.56 21.96
N THR A 41 -0.21 -0.10 22.25
CA THR A 41 0.64 -0.61 23.34
C THR A 41 0.50 0.19 24.63
N ALA A 42 -0.27 1.29 24.63
CA ALA A 42 -0.51 2.12 25.81
C ALA A 42 -1.82 1.70 26.50
N PRO A 43 -1.89 1.73 27.85
CA PRO A 43 -3.13 1.49 28.56
C PRO A 43 -4.08 2.67 28.35
N MET A 44 -4.97 2.55 27.36
CA MET A 44 -6.01 3.53 27.05
C MET A 44 -7.40 2.96 27.32
N LEU A 45 -8.35 3.84 27.61
CA LEU A 45 -9.75 3.46 27.73
C LEU A 45 -10.27 2.92 26.37
N PRO A 46 -11.10 1.86 26.38
CA PRO A 46 -11.59 1.23 25.16
C PRO A 46 -12.35 2.20 24.23
N ASP A 47 -13.09 3.16 24.80
CA ASP A 47 -13.74 4.23 24.03
C ASP A 47 -12.75 5.11 23.28
N ALA A 48 -11.62 5.45 23.90
CA ALA A 48 -10.59 6.27 23.28
C ALA A 48 -9.93 5.54 22.09
N VAL A 49 -9.68 4.24 22.23
CA VAL A 49 -9.16 3.38 21.15
C VAL A 49 -10.16 3.30 19.99
N GLN A 50 -11.45 3.18 20.29
CA GLN A 50 -12.51 3.10 19.28
C GLN A 50 -12.64 4.42 18.48
N ARG A 51 -12.50 5.57 19.15
CA ARG A 51 -12.46 6.89 18.48
C ARG A 51 -11.23 7.05 17.60
N LEU A 52 -10.06 6.58 18.05
CA LEU A 52 -8.83 6.60 17.25
C LEU A 52 -8.97 5.72 15.99
N LYS A 53 -9.59 4.54 16.11
CA LYS A 53 -9.91 3.66 14.98
C LYS A 53 -10.82 4.35 13.96
N GLN A 54 -11.90 4.99 14.43
CA GLN A 54 -12.82 5.73 13.54
C GLN A 54 -12.09 6.84 12.77
N LYS A 55 -11.24 7.63 13.44
CA LYS A 55 -10.45 8.69 12.78
C LYS A 55 -9.49 8.14 11.72
N CYS A 56 -8.86 7.00 12.00
CA CYS A 56 -8.00 6.31 11.04
C CYS A 56 -8.80 5.88 9.79
N GLU A 57 -9.96 5.25 9.98
CA GLU A 57 -10.84 4.81 8.89
C GLU A 57 -11.34 5.99 8.04
N ASP A 58 -11.73 7.10 8.66
CA ASP A 58 -12.21 8.29 7.97
C ASP A 58 -11.10 9.00 7.18
N SER A 59 -9.91 9.12 7.77
CA SER A 59 -8.73 9.68 7.09
C SER A 59 -8.33 8.81 5.89
N ARG A 60 -8.36 7.49 6.04
CA ARG A 60 -8.11 6.54 4.96
C ARG A 60 -9.12 6.69 3.83
N ARG A 61 -10.42 6.80 4.14
CA ARG A 61 -11.46 7.05 3.14
C ARG A 61 -11.26 8.37 2.40
N LYS A 62 -10.88 9.45 3.11
CA LYS A 62 -10.58 10.75 2.49
C LYS A 62 -9.39 10.72 1.53
N LEU A 63 -8.41 9.84 1.74
CA LEU A 63 -7.27 9.66 0.83
C LEU A 63 -7.58 8.80 -0.39
N MET A 64 -8.69 8.06 -0.38
CA MET A 64 -9.11 7.18 -1.47
C MET A 64 -10.18 7.82 -2.37
N ASN A 65 -10.62 9.04 -2.06
CA ASN A 65 -11.61 9.83 -2.80
C ASN A 65 -10.99 11.12 -3.33
#